data_AF-A0A1H8PVZ9-F1
#
_entry.id   AF-A0A1H8PVZ9-F1
#
_cell.length_a   1.000
_cell.length_b   1.000
_cell.length_c   1.000
_cell.angle_alpha   90.00
_cell.angle_beta   90.00
_cell.angle_gamma   90.00
#
_symmetry.space_group_name_H-M   'P 1'
#
loop_
_entity.id
_entity.type
_entity.pdbx_description
1 polymer ?
#
loop_
_entity_poly.entity_id
_entity_poly.type
_entity_poly.pdbx_seq_one_letter_code
_entity_poly.pdbx_strand_id
1 'polypeptide(L)'
;MPVFPAVSPRLAAAAALVVTCLSAGGCVLDGAGIRDAAKSAGLGPKEVAAPDFVEKSRRGGGGEFLPVGVSAPPRETRAKSAAGVKALEAELDASRQRNEARGRDAAKVGGAVKPPAPPKVPPAE
;
A
#
# COMPACT_ATOMS: atom_id res chain seq x y z
N MET A 1 3.19 18.97 -59.93
CA MET A 1 1.95 18.77 -59.14
C MET A 1 1.89 17.31 -58.76
N PRO A 2 2.22 16.87 -57.54
CA PRO A 2 2.08 15.46 -57.19
C PRO A 2 0.58 15.13 -57.09
N VAL A 3 0.18 14.13 -57.88
CA VAL A 3 -1.16 13.54 -57.85
C VAL A 3 -1.22 12.62 -56.64
N PHE A 4 -1.97 13.01 -55.61
CA PHE A 4 -2.23 12.12 -54.49
C PHE A 4 -3.23 11.04 -54.93
N PRO A 5 -2.94 9.74 -54.74
CA PRO A 5 -3.90 8.69 -55.06
C PRO A 5 -5.12 8.85 -54.15
N ALA A 6 -6.32 8.81 -54.73
CA ALA A 6 -7.57 8.85 -54.01
C ALA A 6 -7.66 7.63 -53.08
N VAL A 7 -7.41 7.84 -51.79
CA VAL A 7 -7.53 6.79 -50.77
C VAL A 7 -9.00 6.40 -50.67
N SER A 8 -9.30 5.13 -50.89
CA SER A 8 -10.67 4.61 -50.78
C SER A 8 -11.27 4.96 -49.42
N PRO A 9 -12.51 5.46 -49.34
CA PRO A 9 -13.14 5.82 -48.07
C PRO A 9 -13.23 4.65 -47.10
N ARG A 10 -13.24 3.40 -47.63
CA ARG A 10 -13.21 2.17 -46.83
C ARG A 10 -11.83 1.91 -46.19
N LEU A 11 -10.75 2.22 -46.91
CA LEU A 11 -9.39 2.14 -46.39
C LEU A 11 -9.11 3.25 -45.37
N ALA A 12 -9.64 4.45 -45.62
CA ALA A 12 -9.59 5.56 -44.66
C ALA A 12 -10.37 5.25 -43.37
N ALA A 13 -11.56 4.65 -43.50
CA ALA A 13 -12.37 4.24 -42.34
C ALA A 13 -11.72 3.09 -41.56
N ALA A 14 -11.11 2.11 -42.24
CA ALA A 14 -10.38 1.03 -41.58
C ALA A 14 -9.14 1.55 -40.82
N ALA A 15 -8.39 2.47 -41.43
CA ALA A 15 -7.25 3.12 -40.76
C ALA A 15 -7.69 3.93 -39.53
N ALA A 16 -8.79 4.69 -39.66
CA ALA A 16 -9.36 5.44 -38.55
C ALA A 16 -9.81 4.52 -37.39
N LEU A 17 -10.45 3.39 -37.71
CA LEU A 17 -10.88 2.39 -36.73
C LEU A 17 -9.68 1.81 -35.96
N VAL A 18 -8.61 1.43 -36.66
CA VAL A 18 -7.38 0.88 -36.06
C VAL A 18 -6.73 1.91 -35.14
N VAL A 19 -6.63 3.18 -35.58
CA VAL A 19 -6.08 4.27 -34.75
C VAL A 19 -6.92 4.49 -33.49
N THR A 20 -8.26 4.47 -33.60
CA THR A 20 -9.13 4.60 -32.42
C THR A 20 -8.99 3.42 -31.46
N CYS A 21 -8.89 2.18 -31.95
CA CYS A 21 -8.69 1.01 -31.09
C CYS A 21 -7.32 1.03 -30.38
N LEU A 22 -6.25 1.48 -31.04
CA LEU A 22 -4.93 1.63 -30.41
C LEU A 22 -4.94 2.73 -29.35
N SER A 23 -5.66 3.84 -29.57
CA SER A 23 -5.77 4.93 -28.59
C SER A 23 -6.54 4.52 -27.32
N ALA A 24 -7.55 3.66 -27.46
CA ALA A 24 -8.35 3.18 -26.33
C ALA A 24 -7.64 2.08 -25.50
N GLY A 25 -6.77 1.27 -26.13
CA GLY A 25 -6.01 0.21 -25.44
C GLY A 25 -5.01 0.73 -24.41
N GLY A 26 -4.57 1.99 -24.52
CA GLY A 26 -3.63 2.59 -23.58
C GLY A 26 -4.21 3.04 -22.25
N CYS A 27 -5.55 3.09 -22.13
CA CYS A 27 -6.21 3.45 -20.88
C CYS A 27 -6.55 2.24 -19.99
N VAL A 28 -6.48 1.01 -20.53
CA VAL A 28 -6.84 -0.24 -19.82
C VAL A 28 -5.63 -1.10 -19.50
N LEU A 29 -4.53 -0.96 -20.25
CA LEU A 29 -3.25 -1.55 -19.86
C LEU A 29 -2.62 -0.70 -18.76
N ASP A 30 -2.31 -1.33 -17.63
CA ASP A 30 -1.32 -0.81 -16.70
C ASP A 30 -0.12 -0.32 -17.53
N GLY A 31 0.22 0.97 -17.41
CA GLY A 31 1.05 1.71 -18.35
C GLY A 31 2.46 1.13 -18.56
N ALA A 32 2.80 0.03 -17.87
CA ALA A 32 3.95 -0.83 -18.11
C ALA A 32 4.08 -1.28 -19.58
N GLY A 33 3.00 -1.76 -20.23
CA GLY A 33 3.10 -2.30 -21.60
C GLY A 33 3.48 -1.25 -22.66
N ILE A 34 2.85 -0.07 -22.59
CA ILE A 34 3.17 1.07 -23.47
C ILE A 34 4.54 1.65 -23.14
N ARG A 35 4.88 1.74 -21.85
CA ARG A 35 6.18 2.23 -21.39
C ARG A 35 7.32 1.34 -21.87
N ASP A 36 7.19 0.02 -21.80
CA ASP A 36 8.23 -0.90 -22.23
C ASP A 36 8.33 -0.98 -23.76
N ALA A 37 7.21 -0.88 -24.48
CA ALA A 37 7.24 -0.69 -25.93
C ALA A 37 7.96 0.61 -26.32
N ALA A 38 7.66 1.74 -25.67
CA ALA A 38 8.33 3.02 -25.91
C ALA A 38 9.83 2.99 -25.56
N LYS A 39 10.22 2.31 -24.47
CA LYS A 39 11.63 2.08 -24.14
C LYS A 39 12.33 1.26 -25.22
N SER A 40 11.72 0.15 -25.68
CA SER A 40 12.29 -0.71 -26.73
C SER A 40 12.42 0.03 -28.07
N ALA A 41 11.52 0.97 -28.36
CA ALA A 41 11.57 1.85 -29.52
C ALA A 41 12.54 3.05 -29.37
N GLY A 42 13.28 3.15 -28.26
CA GLY A 42 14.24 4.24 -28.01
C GLY A 42 13.58 5.59 -27.68
N LEU A 43 12.26 5.63 -27.50
CA LEU A 43 11.47 6.80 -27.11
C LEU A 43 11.37 6.96 -25.58
N GLY A 44 12.02 6.06 -24.82
CA GLY A 44 12.05 6.09 -23.37
C GLY A 44 13.07 7.07 -22.80
N PRO A 45 12.92 7.49 -21.53
CA PRO A 45 13.94 8.25 -20.82
C PRO A 45 15.29 7.51 -20.86
N LYS A 46 16.38 8.26 -21.08
CA LYS A 46 17.74 7.69 -21.03
C LYS A 46 17.94 7.06 -19.66
N GLU A 47 18.42 5.81 -19.66
CA GLU A 47 18.73 5.09 -18.44
C GLU A 47 19.90 5.80 -17.75
N VAL A 48 19.62 6.46 -16.63
CA VAL A 48 20.65 7.12 -15.83
C VAL A 48 21.28 6.05 -14.97
N ALA A 49 22.57 5.79 -15.19
CA ALA A 49 23.34 4.88 -14.35
C ALA A 49 23.22 5.31 -12.88
N ALA A 50 23.01 4.33 -12.00
CA ALA A 50 22.96 4.61 -10.58
C ALA A 50 24.34 5.11 -10.11
N PRO A 51 24.41 6.06 -9.17
CA PRO A 51 25.68 6.45 -8.57
C PRO A 51 26.39 5.28 -7.90
N ASP A 52 27.72 5.25 -7.94
CA ASP A 52 28.56 4.15 -7.40
C ASP A 52 28.19 3.69 -5.98
N PHE A 53 27.86 4.62 -5.08
CA PHE A 53 27.51 4.26 -3.70
C PHE A 53 26.17 3.51 -3.63
N VAL A 54 25.26 3.77 -4.57
CA VAL A 54 23.98 3.06 -4.70
C VAL A 54 24.22 1.65 -5.24
N GLU A 55 25.14 1.48 -6.18
CA GLU A 55 25.52 0.14 -6.66
C GLU A 55 26.22 -0.68 -5.56
N LYS A 56 27.16 -0.06 -4.84
CA LYS A 56 27.95 -0.72 -3.78
C LYS A 56 27.15 -1.02 -2.51
N SER A 57 26.13 -0.22 -2.21
CA SER A 57 25.25 -0.44 -1.03
C SER A 57 24.17 -1.50 -1.27
N ARG A 58 23.89 -1.85 -2.54
CA ARG A 58 23.00 -2.96 -2.86
C ARG A 58 23.66 -4.27 -2.43
N ARG A 59 23.12 -4.89 -1.39
CA ARG A 59 23.55 -6.21 -0.92
C ARG A 59 23.18 -7.26 -1.97
N GLY A 60 24.17 -7.86 -2.62
CA GLY A 60 23.98 -8.84 -3.70
C GLY A 60 23.84 -8.15 -5.05
N GLY A 61 24.96 -8.07 -5.79
CA GLY A 61 25.01 -7.45 -7.11
C GLY A 61 24.00 -8.07 -8.06
N GLY A 62 22.90 -7.35 -8.31
CA GLY A 62 21.91 -7.68 -9.32
C GLY A 62 20.74 -8.52 -8.81
N GLY A 63 19.59 -7.88 -8.65
CA GLY A 63 18.33 -8.48 -9.13
C GLY A 63 17.34 -8.99 -8.10
N GLU A 64 17.73 -9.32 -6.88
CA GLU A 64 16.74 -9.76 -5.87
C GLU A 64 16.15 -8.55 -5.12
N PHE A 65 15.40 -7.73 -5.85
CA PHE A 65 14.40 -6.89 -5.21
C PHE A 65 13.32 -7.79 -4.64
N LEU A 66 13.02 -7.69 -3.33
CA LEU A 66 11.75 -8.21 -2.83
C LEU A 66 10.64 -7.49 -3.60
N PRO A 67 9.80 -8.20 -4.37
CA PRO A 67 8.75 -7.56 -5.15
C PRO A 67 7.76 -6.90 -4.21
N VAL A 68 7.79 -5.56 -4.16
CA VAL A 68 6.75 -4.77 -3.52
C VAL A 68 5.44 -5.06 -4.26
N GLY A 69 4.49 -5.69 -3.57
CA GLY A 69 3.24 -6.16 -4.15
C GLY A 69 3.03 -7.69 -4.08
N VAL A 70 4.03 -8.47 -3.66
CA VAL A 70 3.78 -9.89 -3.32
C VAL A 70 3.24 -9.95 -1.90
N SER A 71 1.91 -10.12 -1.79
CA SER A 71 1.29 -10.46 -0.52
C SER A 71 1.91 -11.76 -0.01
N ALA A 72 2.33 -11.79 1.25
CA ALA A 72 2.71 -13.04 1.90
C ALA A 72 1.61 -14.10 1.66
N PRO A 73 1.99 -15.39 1.49
CA PRO A 73 1.01 -16.45 1.31
C PRO A 73 -0.12 -16.31 2.34
N PRO A 74 -1.40 -16.34 1.92
CA PRO A 74 -2.51 -16.20 2.84
C PRO A 74 -2.35 -17.22 3.96
N ARG A 75 -2.25 -16.74 5.20
CA ARG A 75 -2.24 -17.65 6.34
C ARG A 75 -3.56 -18.42 6.31
N GLU A 76 -3.51 -19.73 6.47
CA GLU A 76 -4.70 -20.54 6.70
C GLU A 76 -5.36 -20.07 8.00
N THR A 77 -6.29 -19.12 7.86
CA THR A 77 -7.05 -18.57 8.98
C THR A 77 -8.40 -19.27 8.96
N ARG A 78 -8.53 -20.31 9.80
CA ARG A 78 -9.83 -20.92 10.04
C ARG A 78 -10.68 -19.92 10.82
N ALA A 79 -11.84 -19.57 10.27
CA ALA A 79 -12.83 -18.80 11.02
C ALA A 79 -13.17 -19.54 12.33
N LYS A 80 -13.22 -18.81 13.45
CA LYS A 80 -13.68 -19.37 14.72
C LYS A 80 -15.11 -19.91 14.52
N SER A 81 -15.41 -21.10 15.03
CA SER A 81 -16.76 -21.64 14.99
C SER A 81 -17.70 -20.72 15.78
N ALA A 82 -19.01 -20.72 15.48
CA ALA A 82 -19.98 -19.91 16.23
C ALA A 82 -19.93 -20.18 17.75
N ALA A 83 -19.67 -21.43 18.15
CA ALA A 83 -19.44 -21.79 19.54
C ALA A 83 -18.14 -21.17 20.11
N GLY A 84 -17.05 -21.17 19.34
CA GLY A 84 -15.78 -20.56 19.74
C GLY A 84 -15.85 -19.03 19.83
N VAL A 85 -16.69 -18.39 19.01
CA VAL A 85 -16.97 -16.95 19.12
C VAL A 85 -17.70 -16.64 20.43
N LYS A 86 -18.79 -17.37 20.73
CA LYS A 86 -19.53 -17.18 21.99
C LYS A 86 -18.69 -17.44 23.23
N ALA A 87 -17.83 -18.46 23.20
CA ALA A 87 -16.91 -18.75 24.30
C ALA A 87 -15.91 -17.61 24.52
N LEU A 88 -15.37 -17.03 23.45
CA LEU A 88 -14.46 -15.88 23.52
C LEU A 88 -15.17 -14.63 24.06
N GLU A 89 -16.41 -14.37 23.63
CA GLU A 89 -17.22 -13.26 24.14
C GLU A 89 -17.43 -13.39 25.65
N ALA A 90 -17.80 -14.58 26.12
CA ALA A 90 -17.95 -14.86 27.55
C ALA A 90 -16.65 -14.65 28.35
N GLU A 91 -15.50 -15.06 27.79
CA GLU A 91 -14.20 -14.84 28.42
C GLU A 91 -13.84 -13.35 28.50
N LEU A 92 -14.10 -12.59 27.43
CA LEU A 92 -13.86 -11.15 27.39
C LEU A 92 -14.75 -10.40 28.38
N ASP A 93 -16.03 -10.75 28.49
CA ASP A 93 -16.94 -10.15 29.45
C ASP A 93 -16.56 -10.48 30.89
N ALA A 94 -16.17 -11.72 31.17
CA ALA A 94 -15.63 -12.09 32.48
C ALA A 94 -14.35 -11.30 32.81
N SER A 95 -13.49 -11.05 31.82
CA SER A 95 -12.29 -10.22 31.97
C SER A 95 -12.62 -8.76 32.29
N ARG A 96 -13.59 -8.18 31.57
CA ARG A 96 -14.09 -6.81 31.83
C ARG A 96 -14.58 -6.67 33.27
N GLN A 97 -15.44 -7.57 33.72
CA GLN A 97 -15.98 -7.55 35.08
C GLN A 97 -14.87 -7.62 36.14
N ARG A 98 -13.85 -8.47 35.94
CA ARG A 98 -12.69 -8.55 36.85
C ARG A 98 -11.90 -7.24 36.88
N ASN A 99 -11.69 -6.63 35.72
CA ASN A 99 -10.95 -5.37 35.63
C ASN A 99 -11.72 -4.21 36.26
N GLU A 100 -13.04 -4.15 36.07
CA GLU A 100 -13.91 -3.15 36.71
C GLU A 100 -13.94 -3.32 38.23
N ALA A 101 -14.01 -4.55 38.73
CA ALA A 101 -13.92 -4.82 40.17
C ALA A 101 -12.58 -4.31 40.74
N ARG A 102 -11.46 -4.69 40.12
CA ARG A 102 -10.12 -4.23 40.51
C ARG A 102 -9.98 -2.71 40.42
N GLY A 103 -10.54 -2.09 39.39
CA GLY A 103 -10.54 -0.63 39.21
C GLY A 103 -11.33 0.08 40.31
N ARG A 104 -12.50 -0.44 40.69
CA ARG A 104 -13.29 0.08 41.82
C ARG A 104 -12.53 -0.02 43.13
N ASP A 105 -11.84 -1.14 43.38
CA ASP A 105 -11.06 -1.32 44.60
C ASP A 105 -9.83 -0.40 44.63
N ALA A 106 -9.12 -0.26 43.51
CA ALA A 106 -8.03 0.70 43.38
C ALA A 106 -8.51 2.16 43.59
N ALA A 107 -9.69 2.52 43.06
CA ALA A 107 -10.27 3.85 43.23
C ALA A 107 -10.61 4.15 44.71
N LYS A 108 -11.14 3.16 45.45
CA LYS A 108 -11.39 3.31 46.91
C LYS A 108 -10.09 3.59 47.67
N VAL A 109 -9.02 2.88 47.35
CA VAL A 109 -7.72 3.05 48.01
C VAL A 109 -7.07 4.38 47.62
N GLY A 110 -7.04 4.72 46.33
CA GLY A 110 -6.43 5.96 45.83
C GLY A 110 -7.17 7.22 46.26
N GLY A 111 -8.52 7.17 46.35
CA GLY A 111 -9.33 8.30 46.83
C GLY A 111 -9.15 8.62 48.32
N ALA A 112 -8.68 7.65 49.12
CA ALA A 112 -8.39 7.86 50.54
C ALA A 112 -7.04 8.56 50.79
N VAL A 113 -6.18 8.69 49.76
CA VAL A 113 -4.86 9.31 49.88
C VAL A 113 -4.90 10.73 49.32
N LYS A 114 -4.63 11.72 50.17
CA LYS A 114 -4.51 13.12 49.72
C LYS A 114 -3.29 13.25 48.80
N PRO A 115 -3.42 13.81 47.59
CA PRO A 115 -2.28 14.01 46.70
C PRO A 115 -1.19 14.84 47.39
N PRO A 116 0.11 14.54 47.16
CA PRO A 116 1.20 15.34 47.69
C PRO A 116 1.09 16.77 47.16
N ALA A 117 1.44 17.75 48.00
CA ALA A 117 1.43 19.15 47.59
C ALA A 117 2.42 19.37 46.43
N PRO A 118 2.05 20.19 45.43
CA PRO A 118 2.95 20.48 44.32
C PRO A 118 4.24 21.13 44.83
N PRO A 119 5.40 20.80 44.24
CA PRO A 119 6.67 21.41 44.62
C PRO A 119 6.63 22.92 44.34
N LYS A 120 7.06 23.73 45.31
CA LYS A 120 7.25 25.17 45.10
C LYS A 120 8.48 25.36 44.22
N VAL A 121 8.26 25.68 42.96
CA VAL A 121 9.32 26.12 42.05
C VAL A 121 9.73 27.55 42.42
N PRO A 122 11.02 27.82 42.67
CA PRO A 122 11.50 29.19 42.85
C PRO A 122 11.30 30.01 41.56
N PRO A 123 11.11 31.34 41.67
CA PRO A 123 10.97 32.20 40.49
C PRO A 123 12.22 32.09 39.61
N ALA A 124 12.01 31.98 38.31
CA ALA A 124 13.10 32.05 37.33
C ALA A 124 13.70 33.47 37.34
N GLU A 125 15.02 33.55 37.49
CA GLU A 125 15.82 34.76 37.30
C GLU A 125 16.01 35.10 35.81
#